data_AF-A0A820TT38-F1
#
_entry.id   AF-A0A820TT38-F1
#
_cell.length_a   1.000
_cell.length_b   1.000
_cell.length_c   1.000
_cell.angle_alpha   90.00
_cell.angle_beta   90.00
_cell.angle_gamma   90.00
#
_symmetry.space_group_name_H-M   'P 1'
#
loop_
_entity.id
_entity.type
_entity.pdbx_description
1 polymer ?
#
loop_
_entity_poly.entity_id
_entity_poly.type
_entity_poly.pdbx_seq_one_letter_code
_entity_poly.pdbx_strand_id
1 'polypeptide(L)'
;MGNGEKVELSKQILQSQATHAIVNYKKYCEETDCERLSNRKLFAILSSLKPAQQRVLAGLNEFVVDGVEAWSCLSNIINGMSVPQADRKRLLKQIDLAEQYQKVIHSGHCSDNSNCITHCTTFGLSYPKCPEHQSKCTQAHTSDYHDCINISRTLYEIGETIKKISNEA
;
A
#
# COMPACT_ATOMS: atom_id res chain seq x y z
N MET A 1 22.43 8.23 15.05
CA MET A 1 23.29 7.72 13.96
C MET A 1 22.85 6.30 13.66
N GLY A 2 22.04 6.08 12.62
CA GLY A 2 21.61 4.73 12.22
C GLY A 2 22.69 4.11 11.35
N ASN A 3 23.32 3.04 11.83
CA ASN A 3 24.28 2.29 11.03
C ASN A 3 23.52 1.71 9.83
N GLY A 4 23.89 2.16 8.63
CA GLY A 4 23.30 1.73 7.34
C GLY A 4 23.64 0.29 7.00
N GLU A 5 23.16 -0.65 7.81
CA GLU A 5 23.40 -2.07 7.66
C GLU A 5 22.63 -2.57 6.43
N LYS A 6 23.38 -2.95 5.39
CA LYS A 6 22.83 -3.57 4.20
C LYS A 6 22.42 -4.99 4.56
N VAL A 7 21.11 -5.23 4.65
CA VAL A 7 20.56 -6.58 4.78
C VAL A 7 20.83 -7.35 3.48
N GLU A 8 21.76 -8.30 3.54
CA GLU A 8 22.08 -9.18 2.43
C GLU A 8 21.09 -10.36 2.42
N LEU A 9 20.17 -10.36 1.44
CA LEU A 9 19.18 -11.42 1.29
C LEU A 9 19.86 -12.71 0.82
N SER A 10 19.44 -13.85 1.38
CA SER A 10 20.03 -15.14 1.02
C SER A 10 19.77 -15.49 -0.44
N LYS A 11 20.78 -16.07 -1.11
CA LYS A 11 20.69 -16.49 -2.52
C LYS A 11 19.52 -17.44 -2.79
N GLN A 12 19.11 -18.24 -1.81
CA GLN A 12 17.98 -19.16 -1.93
C GLN A 12 16.64 -18.41 -2.07
N ILE A 13 16.47 -17.29 -1.36
CA ILE A 13 15.26 -16.45 -1.46
C ILE A 13 15.19 -15.80 -2.85
N LEU A 14 16.31 -15.26 -3.34
CA LEU A 14 16.40 -14.64 -4.67
C LEU A 14 16.13 -15.66 -5.80
N GLN A 15 16.62 -16.89 -5.65
CA GLN A 15 16.38 -17.97 -6.62
C GLN A 15 14.92 -18.44 -6.63
N SER A 16 14.27 -18.48 -5.45
CA SER A 16 12.84 -18.78 -5.33
C SER A 16 11.97 -17.71 -6.02
N GLN A 17 12.31 -16.44 -5.83
CA GLN A 17 11.61 -15.31 -6.44
C GLN A 17 11.74 -15.27 -7.97
N ALA A 18 12.95 -15.49 -8.50
CA ALA A 18 13.19 -15.57 -9.95
C ALA A 18 12.37 -16.70 -10.59
N THR A 19 12.25 -17.83 -9.90
CA THR A 19 11.46 -18.98 -10.35
C THR A 19 9.96 -18.63 -10.40
N HIS A 20 9.45 -17.94 -9.38
CA HIS A 20 8.05 -17.51 -9.32
C HIS A 20 7.70 -16.49 -10.42
N ALA A 21 8.58 -15.51 -10.68
CA ALA A 21 8.42 -14.55 -11.77
C ALA A 21 8.34 -15.23 -13.14
N ILE A 22 9.14 -16.28 -13.36
CA ILE A 22 9.11 -17.07 -14.60
C ILE A 22 7.81 -17.85 -14.75
N VAL A 23 7.28 -18.43 -13.67
CA VAL A 23 5.98 -19.13 -13.69
C VAL A 23 4.85 -18.16 -14.05
N ASN A 24 4.83 -16.98 -13.44
CA ASN A 24 3.82 -15.96 -13.73
C ASN A 24 3.89 -15.43 -15.17
N TYR A 25 5.09 -15.11 -15.67
CA TYR A 25 5.28 -14.72 -17.08
C TYR A 25 4.75 -15.79 -18.04
N LYS A 26 5.03 -17.06 -17.73
CA LYS A 26 4.56 -18.17 -18.55
C LYS A 26 3.06 -18.29 -18.55
N LYS A 27 2.40 -18.12 -17.40
CA LYS A 27 0.95 -18.15 -17.29
C LYS A 27 0.32 -16.97 -18.04
N TYR A 28 0.91 -15.78 -17.92
CA TYR A 28 0.49 -14.61 -18.68
C TYR A 28 0.54 -14.85 -20.20
N CYS A 29 1.60 -15.49 -20.74
CA CYS A 29 1.62 -15.81 -22.16
C CYS A 29 0.64 -16.90 -22.59
N GLU A 30 0.16 -17.76 -21.67
CA GLU A 30 -0.96 -18.66 -21.97
C GLU A 30 -2.28 -17.90 -22.07
N GLU A 31 -2.46 -16.85 -21.28
CA GLU A 31 -3.68 -16.04 -21.22
C GLU A 31 -3.76 -14.99 -22.33
N THR A 32 -2.62 -14.54 -22.87
CA THR A 32 -2.52 -13.41 -23.82
C THR A 32 -1.98 -13.78 -25.20
N ASP A 33 -1.73 -15.06 -25.46
CA ASP A 33 -1.18 -15.60 -26.71
C ASP A 33 0.13 -14.91 -27.16
N CYS A 34 1.01 -14.60 -26.21
CA CYS A 34 2.35 -14.05 -26.49
C CYS A 34 3.41 -15.13 -26.71
N GLU A 35 4.43 -14.80 -27.52
CA GLU A 35 5.57 -15.69 -27.75
C GLU A 35 6.31 -15.97 -26.43
N ARG A 36 6.40 -17.26 -26.10
CA ARG A 36 6.92 -17.73 -24.82
C ARG A 36 8.43 -17.90 -24.86
N LEU A 37 9.13 -17.09 -24.08
CA LEU A 37 10.59 -17.24 -23.92
C LEU A 37 10.96 -18.50 -23.13
N SER A 38 12.12 -19.08 -23.44
CA SER A 38 12.65 -20.23 -22.71
C SER A 38 13.13 -19.83 -21.31
N ASN A 39 13.07 -20.76 -20.35
CA ASN A 39 13.54 -20.54 -18.98
C ASN A 39 14.96 -19.98 -18.93
N ARG A 40 15.85 -20.48 -19.78
CA ARG A 40 17.25 -20.03 -19.85
C ARG A 40 17.35 -18.54 -20.23
N LYS A 41 16.56 -18.09 -21.21
CA LYS A 41 16.51 -16.68 -21.61
C LYS A 41 15.94 -15.82 -20.50
N LEU A 42 14.88 -16.28 -19.83
CA LEU A 42 14.26 -15.56 -18.72
C LEU A 42 15.20 -15.41 -17.51
N PHE A 43 15.89 -16.48 -17.11
CA PHE A 43 16.88 -16.41 -16.03
C PHE A 43 18.06 -15.49 -16.38
N ALA A 44 18.49 -15.47 -17.64
CA ALA A 44 19.54 -14.56 -18.10
C ALA A 44 19.08 -13.09 -18.03
N ILE A 45 17.83 -12.80 -18.43
CA ILE A 45 17.21 -11.47 -18.30
C ILE A 45 17.19 -11.06 -16.82
N LEU A 46 16.65 -11.91 -15.93
CA LEU A 46 16.55 -11.62 -14.49
C LEU A 46 17.92 -11.43 -13.82
N SER A 47 18.94 -12.15 -14.28
CA SER A 47 20.31 -12.04 -13.77
C SER A 47 21.06 -10.80 -14.28
N SER A 48 20.59 -10.19 -15.37
CA SER A 48 21.16 -8.95 -15.92
C SER A 48 20.58 -7.67 -15.29
N LEU A 49 19.52 -7.80 -14.50
CA LEU A 49 18.89 -6.67 -13.81
C LEU A 49 19.71 -6.26 -12.58
N LYS A 50 19.83 -4.95 -12.34
CA LYS A 50 20.56 -4.44 -11.17
C LYS A 50 19.86 -4.89 -9.87
N PRO A 51 20.58 -5.06 -8.75
CA PRO A 51 19.98 -5.48 -7.48
C PRO A 51 18.82 -4.60 -6.99
N ALA A 52 18.84 -3.31 -7.30
CA ALA A 52 17.73 -2.39 -7.01
C ALA A 52 16.46 -2.69 -7.82
N GLN A 53 16.60 -3.19 -9.06
CA GLN A 53 15.49 -3.58 -9.94
C GLN A 53 14.97 -4.99 -9.61
N GLN A 54 15.81 -5.86 -9.04
CA GLN A 54 15.36 -7.14 -8.49
C GLN A 54 14.42 -6.97 -7.28
N ARG A 55 14.52 -5.87 -6.53
CA ARG A 55 13.55 -5.52 -5.47
C ARG A 55 12.15 -5.24 -6.02
N VAL A 56 12.06 -4.67 -7.23
CA VAL A 56 10.78 -4.46 -7.94
C VAL A 56 10.16 -5.78 -8.40
N LEU A 57 10.99 -6.77 -8.75
CA LEU A 57 10.55 -8.15 -9.05
C LEU A 57 10.22 -8.98 -7.79
N ALA A 58 10.55 -8.49 -6.60
CA ALA A 58 10.23 -9.14 -5.33
C ALA A 58 8.77 -8.93 -4.89
N GLY A 59 7.92 -8.33 -5.73
CA GLY A 59 6.50 -8.12 -5.43
C GLY A 59 6.23 -7.05 -4.36
N LEU A 60 7.25 -6.33 -3.91
CA LEU A 60 7.08 -5.12 -3.11
C LEU A 60 6.81 -3.99 -4.09
N ASN A 61 5.54 -3.79 -4.45
CA ASN A 61 5.09 -2.52 -5.01
C ASN A 61 5.61 -1.43 -4.06
N GLU A 62 6.41 -0.49 -4.56
CA GLU A 62 6.90 0.66 -3.80
C GLU A 62 5.76 1.33 -3.02
N PHE A 63 4.57 1.41 -3.64
CA PHE A 63 3.32 1.86 -3.01
C PHE A 63 2.86 1.06 -1.77
N VAL A 64 3.06 -0.26 -1.75
CA VAL A 64 2.70 -1.09 -0.58
C VAL A 64 3.68 -0.84 0.56
N VAL A 65 4.98 -0.67 0.23
CA VAL A 65 6.00 -0.32 1.21
C VAL A 65 5.71 1.06 1.80
N ASP A 66 5.50 2.06 0.94
CA ASP A 66 5.14 3.43 1.35
C ASP A 66 3.88 3.45 2.21
N GLY A 67 2.86 2.66 1.84
CA GLY A 67 1.62 2.54 2.61
C GLY A 67 1.82 1.96 4.01
N VAL A 68 2.66 0.93 4.14
CA VAL A 68 2.99 0.35 5.46
C VAL A 68 3.85 1.31 6.29
N GLU A 69 4.83 1.97 5.66
CA GLU A 69 5.67 2.97 6.33
C GLU A 69 4.84 4.16 6.82
N ALA A 70 3.80 4.58 6.10
CA ALA A 70 2.90 5.65 6.51
C ALA A 70 2.19 5.33 7.84
N TRP A 71 1.73 4.10 8.05
CA TRP A 71 1.11 3.68 9.32
C TRP A 71 2.10 3.67 10.50
N SER A 72 3.33 3.22 10.24
CA SER A 72 4.41 3.30 11.23
C SER A 72 4.73 4.75 11.58
N CYS A 73 4.78 5.63 10.58
CA CYS A 73 4.99 7.06 10.76
C CYS A 73 3.90 7.69 11.63
N LEU A 74 2.62 7.39 11.36
CA LEU A 74 1.49 7.86 12.18
C LEU A 74 1.60 7.41 13.64
N SER A 75 2.01 6.15 13.86
CA SER A 75 2.23 5.63 15.21
C SER A 75 3.35 6.37 15.94
N ASN A 76 4.44 6.70 15.24
CA ASN A 76 5.55 7.48 15.80
C ASN A 76 5.12 8.93 16.12
N ILE A 77 4.33 9.56 15.26
CA ILE A 77 3.75 10.88 15.51
C ILE A 77 2.92 10.84 16.80
N ILE A 78 2.00 9.88 16.93
CA ILE A 78 1.15 9.72 18.13
C ILE A 78 1.98 9.52 19.41
N ASN A 79 3.07 8.74 19.33
CA ASN A 79 3.98 8.55 20.45
C ASN A 79 4.69 9.85 20.88
N GLY A 80 4.99 10.74 19.92
CA GLY A 80 5.60 12.04 20.17
C GLY A 80 4.63 13.13 20.65
N MET A 81 3.31 12.91 20.54
CA MET A 81 2.32 13.90 20.93
C MET A 81 2.22 14.07 22.46
N SER A 82 2.12 15.33 22.90
CA SER A 82 1.86 15.71 24.29
C SER A 82 0.37 15.57 24.62
N VAL A 83 -0.11 14.32 24.69
CA VAL A 83 -1.51 13.97 24.99
C VAL A 83 -1.59 13.05 26.21
N PRO A 84 -2.74 13.00 26.91
CA PRO A 84 -2.96 12.04 27.98
C PRO A 84 -2.67 10.59 27.54
N GLN A 85 -2.12 9.78 28.44
CA GLN A 85 -1.74 8.40 28.13
C GLN A 85 -2.92 7.55 27.65
N ALA A 86 -4.13 7.80 28.18
CA ALA A 86 -5.35 7.12 27.76
C ALA A 86 -5.68 7.40 26.28
N ASP A 87 -5.60 8.67 25.87
CA ASP A 87 -5.82 9.07 24.48
C ASP A 87 -4.76 8.51 23.55
N ARG A 88 -3.48 8.56 23.95
CA ARG A 88 -2.40 7.94 23.19
C ARG A 88 -2.66 6.46 22.94
N LYS A 89 -3.02 5.69 23.97
CA LYS A 89 -3.33 4.26 23.85
C LYS A 89 -4.52 4.00 22.93
N ARG A 90 -5.57 4.82 23.02
CA ARG A 90 -6.74 4.71 22.14
C ARG A 90 -6.37 4.98 20.68
N LEU A 91 -5.65 6.06 20.40
CA LEU A 91 -5.23 6.43 19.05
C LEU A 91 -4.32 5.37 18.42
N LEU A 92 -3.33 4.86 19.16
CA LEU A 92 -2.46 3.78 18.68
C LEU A 92 -3.26 2.52 18.34
N LYS A 93 -4.22 2.14 19.19
CA LYS A 93 -5.11 1.00 18.92
C LYS A 93 -5.96 1.23 17.67
N GLN A 94 -6.48 2.44 17.46
CA GLN A 94 -7.26 2.76 16.26
C GLN A 94 -6.41 2.70 14.99
N ILE A 95 -5.16 3.15 15.05
CA ILE A 95 -4.22 3.05 13.93
C ILE A 95 -3.84 1.60 13.61
N ASP A 96 -3.59 0.77 14.62
CA ASP A 96 -3.32 -0.67 14.40
C ASP A 96 -4.51 -1.38 13.74
N LEU A 97 -5.74 -1.11 14.21
CA LEU A 97 -6.95 -1.65 13.60
C LEU A 97 -7.16 -1.13 12.17
N ALA A 98 -6.85 0.15 11.91
CA ALA A 98 -6.91 0.75 10.58
C ALA A 98 -5.93 0.07 9.60
N GLU A 99 -4.70 -0.13 10.04
CA GLU A 99 -3.66 -0.80 9.26
C GLU A 99 -4.06 -2.25 8.93
N GLN A 100 -4.57 -3.00 9.91
CA GLN A 100 -5.05 -4.36 9.71
C GLN A 100 -6.22 -4.43 8.73
N TYR A 101 -7.20 -3.52 8.89
CA TYR A 101 -8.33 -3.41 7.98
C TYR A 101 -7.86 -3.15 6.54
N GLN A 102 -6.96 -2.19 6.33
CA GLN A 102 -6.47 -1.86 4.99
C GLN A 102 -5.71 -3.03 4.36
N LYS A 103 -4.91 -3.75 5.14
CA LYS A 103 -4.11 -4.90 4.65
C LYS A 103 -4.96 -6.11 4.26
N VAL A 104 -6.00 -6.41 5.03
CA VAL A 104 -6.68 -7.72 4.96
C VAL A 104 -8.06 -7.62 4.32
N ILE A 105 -8.78 -6.53 4.54
CA ILE A 105 -10.23 -6.45 4.27
C ILE A 105 -10.53 -5.45 3.16
N HIS A 106 -9.94 -4.26 3.21
CA HIS A 106 -10.29 -3.14 2.33
C HIS A 106 -10.14 -3.47 0.84
N SER A 107 -9.05 -4.15 0.44
CA SER A 107 -8.82 -4.54 -0.95
C SER A 107 -9.92 -5.46 -1.51
N GLY A 108 -10.49 -6.33 -0.67
CA GLY A 108 -11.61 -7.21 -1.04
C GLY A 108 -12.95 -6.50 -1.18
N HIS A 109 -13.08 -5.28 -0.64
CA HIS A 109 -14.29 -4.46 -0.78
C HIS A 109 -14.23 -3.48 -1.95
N CYS A 110 -13.05 -3.27 -2.53
CA CYS A 110 -12.84 -2.34 -3.63
C CYS A 110 -13.36 -2.92 -4.96
N SER A 111 -14.17 -2.17 -5.68
CA SER A 111 -14.64 -2.52 -7.02
C SER A 111 -15.07 -1.27 -7.81
N ASP A 112 -15.16 -1.39 -9.14
CA ASP A 112 -15.59 -0.30 -10.01
C ASP A 112 -17.06 0.09 -9.80
N ASN A 113 -17.88 -0.85 -9.31
CA ASN A 113 -19.30 -0.71 -9.02
C ASN A 113 -19.62 -0.63 -7.53
N SER A 114 -18.64 -0.36 -6.67
CA SER A 114 -18.89 -0.24 -5.24
C SER A 114 -19.82 0.92 -4.94
N ASN A 115 -20.81 0.68 -4.09
CA ASN A 115 -21.71 1.73 -3.61
C ASN A 115 -21.09 2.54 -2.44
N CYS A 116 -19.85 2.25 -2.04
CA CYS A 116 -19.09 3.08 -1.12
C CYS A 116 -18.03 3.87 -1.86
N ILE A 117 -17.99 5.19 -1.64
CA ILE A 117 -17.08 6.10 -2.35
C ILE A 117 -15.60 5.75 -2.12
N THR A 118 -15.25 5.27 -0.92
CA THR A 118 -13.87 4.88 -0.56
C THR A 118 -13.45 3.55 -1.16
N HIS A 119 -14.40 2.76 -1.65
CA HIS A 119 -14.18 1.46 -2.27
C HIS A 119 -14.38 1.49 -3.79
N CYS A 120 -14.97 2.54 -4.34
CA CYS A 120 -15.17 2.65 -5.78
C CYS A 120 -13.83 2.93 -6.46
N THR A 121 -13.29 1.95 -7.19
CA THR A 121 -11.99 2.11 -7.86
C THR A 121 -12.07 3.12 -9.01
N THR A 122 -13.20 3.18 -9.72
CA THR A 122 -13.47 4.19 -10.76
C THR A 122 -13.40 5.61 -10.22
N PHE A 123 -13.92 5.83 -9.00
CA PHE A 123 -13.87 7.14 -8.36
C PHE A 123 -12.52 7.38 -7.68
N GLY A 124 -12.08 6.46 -6.82
CA GLY A 124 -10.90 6.61 -5.96
C GLY A 124 -9.57 6.66 -6.71
N LEU A 125 -9.49 6.10 -7.92
CA LEU A 125 -8.29 6.16 -8.77
C LEU A 125 -8.37 7.26 -9.85
N SER A 126 -9.48 7.99 -9.94
CA SER A 126 -9.64 9.10 -10.88
C SER A 126 -8.76 10.28 -10.47
N TYR A 127 -7.86 10.73 -11.34
CA TYR A 127 -6.98 11.86 -11.04
C TYR A 127 -7.48 13.14 -11.73
N PRO A 128 -8.16 14.06 -11.00
CA PRO A 128 -8.86 15.19 -11.61
C PRO A 128 -7.94 16.23 -12.27
N LYS A 129 -6.63 16.17 -12.03
CA LYS A 129 -5.63 17.10 -12.59
C LYS A 129 -4.97 16.60 -13.88
N CYS A 130 -5.24 15.37 -14.30
CA CYS A 130 -4.73 14.80 -15.56
C CYS A 130 -5.91 14.18 -16.32
N PRO A 131 -6.42 14.83 -17.38
CA PRO A 131 -7.56 14.34 -18.15
C PRO A 131 -7.41 12.90 -18.64
N GLU A 132 -6.19 12.48 -18.96
CA GLU A 132 -5.85 11.13 -19.43
C GLU A 132 -5.97 10.06 -18.33
N HIS A 133 -5.94 10.47 -17.06
CA HIS A 133 -6.09 9.60 -15.89
C HIS A 133 -7.41 9.86 -15.15
N GLN A 134 -8.34 10.58 -15.78
CA GLN A 134 -9.65 10.84 -15.22
C GLN A 134 -10.65 9.76 -15.65
N SER A 135 -11.31 9.18 -14.66
CA SER A 135 -12.48 8.32 -14.85
C SER A 135 -13.74 9.02 -14.34
N LYS A 136 -14.80 9.01 -15.13
CA LYS A 136 -16.11 9.55 -14.72
C LYS A 136 -16.91 8.45 -14.02
N CYS A 137 -16.97 8.50 -12.70
CA CYS A 137 -17.89 7.67 -11.94
C CYS A 137 -19.30 8.31 -11.92
N THR A 138 -20.33 7.52 -12.25
CA THR A 138 -21.75 7.95 -12.22
C THR A 138 -22.54 7.31 -11.07
N GLN A 139 -21.87 6.59 -10.17
CA GLN A 139 -22.51 5.94 -9.03
C GLN A 139 -22.88 6.98 -7.96
N ALA A 140 -24.01 6.76 -7.29
CA ALA A 140 -24.50 7.66 -6.23
C ALA A 140 -23.71 7.55 -4.91
N HIS A 141 -22.95 6.46 -4.73
CA HIS A 141 -22.17 6.12 -3.54
C HIS A 141 -22.92 6.36 -2.22
N THR A 142 -24.00 5.61 -1.98
CA THR A 142 -24.89 5.84 -0.83
C THR A 142 -24.54 5.04 0.43
N SER A 143 -23.45 4.27 0.39
CA SER A 143 -23.00 3.44 1.52
C SER A 143 -21.71 3.96 2.11
N ASP A 144 -21.67 4.00 3.45
CA ASP A 144 -20.44 4.21 4.19
C ASP A 144 -20.10 2.97 5.01
N TYR A 145 -18.85 2.52 4.92
CA TYR A 145 -18.34 1.45 5.77
C TYR A 145 -17.82 2.03 7.07
N HIS A 146 -18.26 1.44 8.19
CA HIS A 146 -17.90 1.88 9.54
C HIS A 146 -16.38 1.99 9.73
N ASP A 147 -15.61 1.02 9.23
CA ASP A 147 -14.16 1.03 9.35
C ASP A 147 -13.52 2.18 8.54
N CYS A 148 -13.96 2.42 7.29
CA CYS A 148 -13.48 3.55 6.48
C CYS A 148 -13.79 4.91 7.14
N ILE A 149 -14.98 5.06 7.72
CA ILE A 149 -15.35 6.25 8.48
C ILE A 149 -14.44 6.41 9.69
N ASN A 150 -14.20 5.35 10.44
CA ASN A 150 -13.36 5.40 11.64
C ASN A 150 -11.92 5.76 11.30
N ILE A 151 -11.36 5.21 10.24
CA ILE A 151 -10.03 5.58 9.74
C ILE A 151 -10.00 7.09 9.45
N SER A 152 -10.96 7.59 8.68
CA SER A 152 -11.03 9.01 8.32
C SER A 152 -11.16 9.92 9.56
N ARG A 153 -11.99 9.52 10.54
CA ARG A 153 -12.18 10.24 11.79
C ARG A 153 -10.91 10.25 12.66
N THR A 154 -10.24 9.11 12.79
CA THR A 154 -8.99 9.00 13.56
C THR A 154 -7.89 9.85 12.92
N LEU A 155 -7.74 9.83 11.60
CA LEU A 155 -6.77 10.68 10.89
C LEU A 155 -7.09 12.17 11.09
N TYR A 156 -8.37 12.55 11.00
CA TYR A 156 -8.82 13.92 11.27
C TYR A 156 -8.51 14.35 12.71
N GLU A 157 -8.81 13.48 13.69
CA GLU A 157 -8.54 13.73 15.11
C GLU A 157 -7.05 13.93 15.38
N ILE A 158 -6.19 13.08 14.82
CA ILE A 158 -4.73 13.24 14.91
C ILE A 158 -4.31 14.60 14.34
N GLY A 159 -4.79 14.95 13.15
CA GLY A 159 -4.49 16.23 12.50
C GLY A 159 -4.91 17.44 13.33
N GLU A 160 -6.12 17.43 13.88
CA GLU A 160 -6.61 18.51 14.76
C GLU A 160 -5.81 18.61 16.05
N THR A 161 -5.41 17.48 16.62
CA THR A 161 -4.60 17.47 17.84
C THR A 161 -3.20 18.03 17.60
N ILE A 162 -2.57 17.69 16.47
CA ILE A 162 -1.29 18.27 16.05
C ILE A 162 -1.40 19.79 15.91
N LYS A 163 -2.47 20.30 15.28
CA LYS A 163 -2.69 21.75 15.14
C LYS A 163 -2.84 22.43 16.49
N LYS A 164 -3.59 21.86 17.43
CA LYS A 164 -3.75 22.41 18.79
C LYS A 164 -2.42 22.50 19.51
N ILE A 165 -1.65 21.41 19.54
CA ILE A 165 -0.31 21.39 20.16
C ILE A 165 0.62 22.42 19.51
N SER A 166 0.56 22.57 18.18
CA SER A 166 1.41 23.52 17.45
C SER A 166 1.03 24.98 17.69
N ASN A 167 -0.23 25.26 18.05
CA ASN A 167 -0.70 26.62 18.38
C ASN A 167 -0.43 26.98 19.86
N GLU A 168 -0.14 25.99 20.70
CA GLU A 168 0.14 26.15 22.13
C GLU A 168 1.65 26.16 22.46
N ALA A 169 2.51 25.86 21.47
CA ALA A 169 3.97 25.85 21.55
C ALA A 169 4.58 27.17 21.06
#